data_AF-A0A4S2AER1-F1
#
_entry.id   AF-A0A4S2AER1-F1
#
_cell.length_a   1.000
_cell.length_b   1.000
_cell.length_c   1.000
_cell.angle_alpha   90.00
_cell.angle_beta   90.00
_cell.angle_gamma   90.00
#
_symmetry.space_group_name_H-M   'P 1'
#
loop_
_entity.id
_entity.type
_entity.pdbx_description
1 polymer ?
#
loop_
_entity_poly.entity_id
_entity_poly.type
_entity_poly.pdbx_seq_one_letter_code
_entity_poly.pdbx_strand_id
1 'polypeptide(L)'
;MGRGKENKAEMYLSPQQKKKFLKDINSNEHLKSLIESGLKISFPDEFTGVCPLILNEIDGGKIPLTPRIDSYGHVYLCQLFSGENYSIGNVYDNILTKICESDRLSHLVWFMRYGMKYMHECEKCVWQSACGKGCLALALSNGSIQETDGECELRREQLTEDFLQCQ
;
A
#
# COMPACT_ATOMS: atom_id res chain seq x y z
N MET A 1 -13.01 -0.55 -2.37
CA MET A 1 -12.86 0.05 -3.71
C MET A 1 -14.17 0.71 -4.10
N GLY A 2 -14.17 1.99 -4.48
CA GLY A 2 -15.38 2.73 -4.89
C GLY A 2 -15.90 2.28 -6.26
N ARG A 3 -16.26 3.24 -7.13
CA ARG A 3 -16.84 3.03 -8.48
C ARG A 3 -15.98 2.19 -9.46
N GLY A 4 -14.80 1.74 -9.07
CA GLY A 4 -13.86 0.98 -9.91
C GLY A 4 -13.92 -0.54 -9.76
N LYS A 5 -14.84 -1.10 -8.95
CA LYS A 5 -14.92 -2.57 -8.77
C LYS A 5 -15.42 -3.28 -10.03
N GLU A 6 -16.43 -2.72 -10.69
CA GLU A 6 -17.02 -3.28 -11.92
C GLU A 6 -16.10 -3.07 -13.12
N ASN A 7 -15.37 -1.96 -13.16
CA ASN A 7 -14.45 -1.61 -14.26
C ASN A 7 -12.99 -1.95 -13.95
N LYS A 8 -12.74 -2.87 -13.01
CA LYS A 8 -11.39 -3.15 -12.52
C LYS A 8 -10.46 -3.58 -13.67
N ALA A 9 -10.96 -4.39 -14.60
CA ALA A 9 -10.20 -4.87 -15.75
C ALA A 9 -9.81 -3.76 -16.75
N GLU A 10 -10.60 -2.68 -16.82
CA GLU A 10 -10.36 -1.57 -17.75
C GLU A 10 -9.54 -0.44 -17.12
N MET A 11 -9.64 -0.27 -15.79
CA MET A 11 -9.02 0.83 -15.07
C MET A 11 -7.67 0.47 -14.41
N TYR A 12 -7.36 -0.82 -14.26
CA TYR A 12 -6.15 -1.28 -13.59
C TYR A 12 -5.19 -1.96 -14.57
N LEU A 13 -3.91 -1.63 -14.43
CA LEU A 13 -2.83 -2.41 -15.03
C LEU A 13 -2.61 -3.68 -14.20
N SER A 14 -2.47 -4.82 -14.87
CA SER A 14 -1.94 -6.02 -14.24
C SER A 14 -0.50 -5.78 -13.76
N PRO A 15 0.01 -6.57 -12.80
CA PRO A 15 1.41 -6.50 -12.37
C PRO A 15 2.41 -6.49 -13.55
N GLN A 16 2.21 -7.38 -14.52
CA GLN A 16 3.05 -7.48 -15.72
C GLN A 16 2.95 -6.24 -16.62
N GLN A 17 1.74 -5.68 -16.79
CA GLN A 17 1.53 -4.45 -17.55
C GLN A 17 2.19 -3.25 -16.86
N LYS A 18 2.11 -3.18 -15.53
CA LYS A 18 2.75 -2.12 -14.72
C LYS A 18 4.28 -2.18 -14.82
N LYS A 19 4.87 -3.38 -14.70
CA LYS A 19 6.32 -3.60 -14.89
C LYS A 19 6.78 -3.14 -16.28
N LYS A 20 6.05 -3.58 -17.33
CA LYS A 20 6.35 -3.18 -18.70
C LYS A 20 6.28 -1.65 -18.87
N PHE A 21 5.22 -1.03 -18.38
CA PHE A 21 5.02 0.42 -18.44
C PHE A 21 6.16 1.19 -17.76
N LEU A 22 6.61 0.76 -16.58
CA LEU A 22 7.72 1.41 -15.87
C LEU A 22 9.05 1.24 -16.61
N LYS A 23 9.30 0.06 -17.20
CA LYS A 23 10.47 -0.17 -18.06
C LYS A 23 10.46 0.76 -19.28
N ASP A 24 9.32 0.87 -19.94
CA ASP A 24 9.15 1.72 -21.12
C ASP A 24 9.40 3.20 -20.77
N ILE A 25 8.86 3.67 -19.64
CA ILE A 25 9.09 5.03 -19.13
C ILE A 25 10.55 5.30 -18.79
N ASN A 26 11.20 4.41 -18.05
CA ASN A 26 12.60 4.58 -17.62
C ASN A 26 13.57 4.58 -18.82
N SER A 27 13.17 3.94 -19.93
CA SER A 27 13.94 3.93 -21.18
C SER A 27 13.61 5.08 -22.15
N ASN A 28 12.66 5.96 -21.82
CA ASN A 28 12.20 7.02 -22.73
C ASN A 28 13.14 8.24 -22.72
N GLU A 29 13.87 8.43 -23.83
CA GLU A 29 14.85 9.52 -23.99
C GLU A 29 14.24 10.93 -23.90
N HIS A 30 12.99 11.12 -24.33
CA HIS A 30 12.32 12.42 -24.20
C HIS A 30 12.01 12.75 -22.74
N LEU A 31 11.57 11.77 -21.96
CA LEU A 31 11.33 11.96 -20.52
C LEU A 31 12.64 12.24 -19.78
N LYS A 32 13.73 11.55 -20.12
CA LYS A 32 15.06 11.84 -19.56
C LYS A 32 15.48 13.29 -19.85
N SER A 33 15.33 13.74 -21.09
CA SER A 33 15.62 15.12 -21.48
C SER A 33 14.80 16.16 -20.68
N LEU A 34 13.52 15.88 -20.41
CA LEU A 34 12.68 16.77 -19.59
C LEU A 34 13.17 16.82 -18.14
N ILE A 35 13.55 15.68 -17.55
CA ILE A 35 14.10 15.62 -16.19
C ILE A 35 15.42 16.40 -16.12
N GLU A 36 16.31 16.20 -17.10
CA GLU A 36 17.59 16.91 -17.21
C GLU A 36 17.40 18.43 -17.38
N SER A 37 16.33 18.85 -18.06
CA SER A 37 15.97 20.28 -18.17
C SER A 37 15.46 20.90 -16.86
N GLY A 38 15.33 20.10 -15.80
CA GLY A 38 14.92 20.54 -14.46
C GLY A 38 13.45 20.26 -14.13
N LEU A 39 12.70 19.55 -15.00
CA LEU A 39 11.32 19.18 -14.72
C LEU A 39 11.28 18.05 -13.67
N LYS A 40 10.55 18.28 -12.57
CA LYS A 40 10.37 17.26 -11.53
C LYS A 40 9.27 16.28 -11.95
N ILE A 41 9.67 15.18 -12.57
CA ILE A 41 8.77 14.07 -12.93
C ILE A 41 9.06 12.89 -11.98
N SER A 42 8.02 12.32 -11.40
CA SER A 42 8.10 11.11 -10.57
C SER A 42 7.01 10.13 -10.99
N PHE A 43 7.31 8.85 -10.94
CA PHE A 43 6.37 7.78 -11.26
C PHE A 43 5.99 6.99 -10.01
N PRO A 44 4.81 6.34 -10.00
CA PRO A 44 4.43 5.44 -8.91
C PRO A 44 5.40 4.26 -8.81
N ASP A 45 5.61 3.78 -7.59
CA ASP A 45 6.41 2.57 -7.34
C ASP A 45 5.81 1.34 -8.05
N GLU A 46 6.69 0.40 -8.43
CA GLU A 46 6.31 -0.83 -9.15
C GLU A 46 5.41 -1.76 -8.34
N PHE A 47 5.56 -1.76 -7.03
CA PHE A 47 4.74 -2.55 -6.11
C PHE A 47 4.62 -1.82 -4.78
N THR A 48 3.66 -2.24 -3.97
CA THR A 48 3.51 -1.77 -2.60
C THR A 48 4.53 -2.44 -1.68
N GLY A 49 5.18 -1.63 -0.84
CA GLY A 49 6.13 -2.09 0.17
C GLY A 49 5.49 -2.27 1.54
N VAL A 50 6.20 -1.88 2.59
CA VAL A 50 5.70 -1.92 3.97
C VAL A 50 4.59 -0.89 4.19
N CYS A 51 3.55 -1.28 4.94
CA CYS A 51 2.49 -0.35 5.34
C CYS A 51 3.04 0.73 6.30
N PRO A 52 2.94 2.03 5.98
CA PRO A 52 3.36 3.11 6.89
C PRO A 52 2.72 3.01 8.28
N LEU A 53 1.44 2.66 8.37
CA LEU A 53 0.68 2.71 9.63
C LEU A 53 1.17 1.75 10.71
N ILE A 54 2.01 0.76 10.37
CA ILE A 54 2.58 -0.17 11.34
C ILE A 54 3.99 0.21 11.79
N LEU A 55 4.63 1.16 11.12
CA LEU A 55 5.95 1.68 11.48
C LEU A 55 5.85 2.64 12.68
N ASN A 56 6.98 2.95 13.30
CA ASN A 56 7.05 3.97 14.35
C ASN A 56 7.40 5.35 13.79
N GLU A 57 8.24 5.38 12.76
CA GLU A 57 8.72 6.58 12.09
C GLU A 57 9.01 6.27 10.61
N ILE A 58 9.03 7.31 9.78
CA ILE A 58 9.45 7.28 8.38
C ILE A 58 10.40 8.45 8.17
N ASP A 59 11.60 8.18 7.66
CA ASP A 59 12.65 9.18 7.40
C ASP A 59 12.98 10.07 8.63
N GLY A 60 12.97 9.48 9.83
CA GLY A 60 13.20 10.18 11.10
C GLY A 60 12.06 11.08 11.56
N GLY A 61 10.92 11.03 10.87
CA GLY A 61 9.71 11.80 11.15
C GLY A 61 8.54 10.96 11.64
N LYS A 62 7.57 11.63 12.30
CA LYS A 62 6.28 11.02 12.64
C LYS A 62 5.48 10.75 11.37
N ILE A 63 4.76 9.64 11.38
CA ILE A 63 3.92 9.21 10.26
C ILE A 63 2.69 10.12 10.19
N PRO A 64 2.50 10.90 9.10
CA PRO A 64 1.34 11.77 8.99
C PRO A 64 0.07 10.94 8.80
N LEU A 65 -0.97 11.23 9.58
CA LEU A 65 -2.29 10.66 9.35
C LEU A 65 -2.95 11.37 8.16
N THR A 66 -3.34 10.60 7.16
CA THR A 66 -4.04 11.09 5.95
C THR A 66 -5.39 10.40 5.81
N PRO A 67 -6.34 10.67 6.73
CA PRO A 67 -7.60 9.95 6.75
C PRO A 67 -8.41 10.22 5.47
N ARG A 68 -8.98 9.15 4.91
CA ARG A 68 -9.97 9.23 3.84
C ARG A 68 -11.37 9.19 4.45
N ILE A 69 -12.25 10.08 4.01
CA ILE A 69 -13.67 10.05 4.35
C ILE A 69 -14.42 9.60 3.09
N ASP A 70 -15.27 8.57 3.20
CA ASP A 70 -16.14 8.16 2.09
C ASP A 70 -17.46 8.95 2.04
N SER A 71 -18.29 8.70 1.02
CA SER A 71 -19.57 9.42 0.85
C SER A 71 -20.59 9.16 1.95
N TYR A 72 -20.42 8.10 2.73
CA TYR A 72 -21.28 7.78 3.89
C TYR A 72 -20.71 8.35 5.19
N GLY A 73 -19.60 9.09 5.12
CA GLY A 73 -18.95 9.71 6.27
C GLY A 73 -17.98 8.80 7.01
N HIS A 74 -17.79 7.54 6.59
CA HIS A 74 -16.86 6.64 7.26
C HIS A 74 -15.40 7.11 7.06
N VAL A 75 -14.63 7.09 8.14
CA VAL A 75 -13.25 7.54 8.20
C VAL A 75 -12.30 6.34 8.14
N TYR A 76 -11.31 6.37 7.26
CA TYR A 76 -10.32 5.31 7.09
C TYR A 76 -8.90 5.87 7.14
N LEU A 77 -7.93 5.08 7.57
CA LEU A 77 -6.54 5.54 7.77
C LEU A 77 -5.74 5.78 6.48
N CYS A 78 -6.18 5.23 5.35
CA CYS A 78 -5.55 5.48 4.06
C CYS A 78 -6.55 5.28 2.90
N GLN A 79 -6.13 5.67 1.70
CA GLN A 79 -6.97 5.63 0.50
C GLN A 79 -7.39 4.20 0.08
N LEU A 80 -6.64 3.17 0.49
CA LEU A 80 -6.85 1.79 0.04
C LEU A 80 -7.78 0.98 0.94
N PHE A 81 -8.00 1.39 2.20
CA PHE A 81 -8.92 0.68 3.08
C PHE A 81 -10.34 0.66 2.50
N SER A 82 -11.05 -0.45 2.66
CA SER A 82 -12.46 -0.49 2.31
C SER A 82 -13.20 -1.54 3.12
N GLY A 83 -14.51 -1.37 3.28
CA GLY A 83 -15.31 -2.17 4.18
C GLY A 83 -15.45 -1.50 5.55
N GLU A 84 -16.67 -1.41 6.02
CA GLU A 84 -17.04 -0.67 7.23
C GLU A 84 -16.31 -1.16 8.50
N ASN A 85 -15.97 -2.46 8.54
CA ASN A 85 -15.20 -3.07 9.63
C ASN A 85 -13.82 -2.43 9.85
N TYR A 86 -13.24 -1.84 8.80
CA TYR A 86 -11.93 -1.16 8.87
C TYR A 86 -12.05 0.36 8.90
N SER A 87 -13.27 0.90 9.01
CA SER A 87 -13.48 2.29 9.38
C SER A 87 -13.07 2.51 10.83
N ILE A 88 -12.49 3.67 11.14
CA ILE A 88 -12.15 4.11 12.50
C ILE A 88 -13.22 5.02 13.11
N GLY A 89 -14.26 5.39 12.37
CA GLY A 89 -15.38 6.19 12.85
C GLY A 89 -16.22 6.79 11.73
N ASN A 90 -17.16 7.67 12.06
CA ASN A 90 -17.97 8.39 11.08
C ASN A 90 -18.04 9.88 11.43
N VAL A 91 -17.79 10.77 10.46
CA VAL A 91 -17.81 12.22 10.67
C VAL A 91 -19.20 12.80 10.97
N TYR A 92 -20.26 12.04 10.72
CA TYR A 92 -21.61 12.41 11.14
C TYR A 92 -21.86 12.14 12.63
N ASP A 93 -21.07 11.25 13.25
CA ASP A 93 -21.20 10.88 14.65
C ASP A 93 -20.24 11.67 15.56
N ASN A 94 -19.07 12.05 15.06
CA ASN A 94 -18.05 12.74 15.85
C ASN A 94 -17.09 13.59 14.99
N ILE A 95 -16.36 14.52 15.62
CA ILE A 95 -15.35 15.32 14.93
C ILE A 95 -14.11 14.47 14.61
N LEU A 96 -13.47 14.76 13.47
CA LEU A 96 -12.37 13.96 12.95
C LEU A 96 -11.21 13.79 13.94
N THR A 97 -10.87 14.83 14.71
CA THR A 97 -9.83 14.74 15.74
C THR A 97 -10.17 13.71 16.81
N LYS A 98 -11.42 13.66 17.27
CA LYS A 98 -11.88 12.67 18.25
C LYS A 98 -11.95 11.26 17.68
N ILE A 99 -12.27 11.12 16.40
CA ILE A 99 -12.20 9.84 15.70
C ILE A 99 -10.76 9.33 15.66
N CYS A 100 -9.80 10.19 15.33
CA CYS A 100 -8.37 9.85 15.30
C CYS A 100 -7.76 9.61 16.69
N GLU A 101 -8.33 10.18 17.75
CA GLU A 101 -7.92 9.93 19.15
C GLU A 101 -8.56 8.66 19.75
N SER A 102 -9.43 7.97 19.01
CA SER A 102 -10.18 6.84 19.54
C SER A 102 -9.39 5.54 19.62
N ASP A 103 -9.81 4.65 20.53
CA ASP A 103 -9.26 3.29 20.65
C ASP A 103 -9.41 2.48 19.37
N ARG A 104 -10.39 2.81 18.53
CA ARG A 104 -10.64 2.10 17.27
C ARG A 104 -9.46 2.24 16.29
N LEU A 105 -8.82 3.41 16.24
CA LEU A 105 -7.58 3.58 15.48
C LEU A 105 -6.48 2.66 16.03
N SER A 106 -6.23 2.73 17.33
CA SER A 106 -5.20 1.95 18.01
C SER A 106 -5.43 0.45 17.81
N HIS A 107 -6.66 -0.03 17.96
CA HIS A 107 -7.02 -1.43 17.73
C HIS A 107 -6.75 -1.86 16.28
N LEU A 108 -7.10 -1.05 15.28
CA LEU A 108 -6.83 -1.36 13.88
C LEU A 108 -5.32 -1.44 13.60
N VAL A 109 -4.53 -0.51 14.13
CA VAL A 109 -3.07 -0.51 13.98
C VAL A 109 -2.45 -1.75 14.65
N TRP A 110 -2.89 -2.10 15.87
CA TRP A 110 -2.40 -3.29 16.56
C TRP A 110 -2.81 -4.58 15.85
N PHE A 111 -4.06 -4.68 15.40
CA PHE A 111 -4.53 -5.80 14.59
C PHE A 111 -3.63 -6.01 13.36
N MET A 112 -3.28 -4.95 12.65
CA MET A 112 -2.35 -5.02 11.52
C MET A 112 -0.94 -5.45 11.92
N ARG A 113 -0.37 -4.84 12.98
CA ARG A 113 0.98 -5.15 13.48
C ARG A 113 1.12 -6.61 13.88
N TYR A 114 0.14 -7.15 14.60
CA TYR A 114 0.16 -8.56 15.02
C TYR A 114 -0.23 -9.49 13.89
N GLY A 115 -1.29 -9.17 13.14
CA GLY A 115 -1.80 -10.02 12.07
C GLY A 115 -0.78 -10.25 10.95
N MET A 116 0.07 -9.26 10.65
CA MET A 116 1.15 -9.40 9.67
C MET A 116 2.14 -10.53 10.04
N LYS A 117 2.25 -10.93 11.31
CA LYS A 117 3.09 -12.07 11.72
C LYS A 117 2.53 -13.42 11.29
N TYR A 118 1.22 -13.49 11.05
CA TYR A 118 0.46 -14.73 10.78
C TYR A 118 -0.01 -14.82 9.32
N MET A 119 0.62 -14.09 8.41
CA MET A 119 0.35 -14.18 6.97
C MET A 119 0.98 -15.47 6.42
N HIS A 120 0.14 -16.46 6.11
CA HIS A 120 0.57 -17.84 5.84
C HIS A 120 1.57 -17.95 4.67
N GLU A 121 1.29 -17.26 3.57
CA GLU A 121 2.17 -17.24 2.40
C GLU A 121 3.51 -16.56 2.69
N CYS A 122 3.51 -15.57 3.59
CA CYS A 122 4.72 -14.85 3.95
C CYS A 122 5.64 -15.68 4.86
N GLU A 123 5.11 -16.49 5.77
CA GLU A 123 5.90 -17.31 6.70
C GLU A 123 6.86 -18.27 5.97
N LYS A 124 6.46 -18.74 4.78
CA LYS A 124 7.23 -19.66 3.94
C LYS A 124 8.15 -18.95 2.94
N CYS A 125 8.08 -17.62 2.84
CA CYS A 125 8.80 -16.85 1.84
C CYS A 125 10.23 -16.54 2.29
N VAL A 126 11.22 -16.81 1.42
CA VAL A 126 12.63 -16.48 1.68
C VAL A 126 12.86 -14.96 1.86
N TRP A 127 12.01 -14.15 1.24
CA TRP A 127 12.10 -12.68 1.26
C TRP A 127 11.28 -12.02 2.37
N GLN A 128 10.68 -12.79 3.29
CA GLN A 128 9.71 -12.28 4.26
C GLN A 128 10.23 -11.17 5.19
N SER A 129 11.54 -11.16 5.45
CA SER A 129 12.19 -10.17 6.30
C SER A 129 12.55 -8.88 5.55
N ALA A 130 12.58 -8.92 4.21
CA ALA A 130 12.99 -7.79 3.38
C ALA A 130 11.81 -7.12 2.66
N CYS A 131 10.80 -7.89 2.23
CA CYS A 131 9.77 -7.37 1.34
C CYS A 131 8.72 -6.45 2.01
N GLY A 132 8.68 -6.41 3.34
CA GLY A 132 7.72 -5.59 4.10
C GLY A 132 6.27 -6.09 4.05
N LYS A 133 6.02 -7.25 3.43
CA LYS A 133 4.72 -7.96 3.35
C LYS A 133 3.58 -7.20 2.66
N GLY A 134 3.89 -6.08 2.00
CA GLY A 134 2.98 -5.41 1.08
C GLY A 134 1.87 -4.58 1.76
N CYS A 135 0.87 -4.22 0.95
CA CYS A 135 -0.23 -3.38 1.39
C CYS A 135 -1.27 -4.15 2.24
N LEU A 136 -1.28 -3.90 3.56
CA LEU A 136 -2.26 -4.53 4.47
C LEU A 136 -3.72 -4.18 4.15
N ALA A 137 -3.99 -2.98 3.62
CA ALA A 137 -5.35 -2.61 3.22
C ALA A 137 -5.86 -3.44 2.02
N LEU A 138 -4.97 -3.81 1.10
CA LEU A 138 -5.30 -4.70 -0.02
C LEU A 138 -5.42 -6.15 0.45
N ALA A 139 -4.53 -6.63 1.33
CA ALA A 139 -4.65 -7.95 1.94
C ALA A 139 -6.03 -8.14 2.61
N LEU A 140 -6.44 -7.17 3.44
CA LEU A 140 -7.77 -7.18 4.07
C LEU A 140 -8.91 -7.13 3.06
N SER A 141 -8.74 -6.39 1.96
CA SER A 141 -9.74 -6.34 0.88
C SER A 141 -9.81 -7.64 0.07
N ASN A 142 -8.74 -8.44 0.04
CA ASN A 142 -8.68 -9.74 -0.62
C ASN A 142 -9.31 -10.86 0.23
N GLY A 143 -9.50 -10.64 1.53
CA GLY A 143 -10.30 -11.51 2.36
C GLY A 143 -10.04 -11.34 3.85
N SER A 144 -8.77 -11.37 4.25
CA SER A 144 -8.38 -11.28 5.67
C SER A 144 -6.93 -10.81 5.84
N ILE A 145 -6.52 -10.59 7.10
CA ILE A 145 -5.14 -10.25 7.42
C ILE A 145 -4.14 -11.39 7.13
N GLN A 146 -4.64 -12.60 6.87
CA GLN A 146 -3.80 -13.75 6.50
C GLN A 146 -3.50 -13.81 4.99
N GLU A 147 -4.23 -13.03 4.18
CA GLU A 147 -4.04 -12.94 2.73
C GLU A 147 -2.84 -12.07 2.37
N THR A 148 -2.42 -12.11 1.10
CA THR A 148 -1.45 -11.17 0.54
C THR A 148 -2.15 -10.07 -0.28
N ASP A 149 -1.45 -8.98 -0.58
CA ASP A 149 -1.96 -7.89 -1.42
C ASP A 149 -2.03 -8.23 -2.92
N GLY A 150 -1.45 -9.36 -3.35
CA GLY A 150 -1.39 -9.82 -4.74
C GLY A 150 -0.16 -9.38 -5.54
N GLU A 151 0.80 -8.66 -4.95
CA GLU A 151 2.01 -8.15 -5.64
C GLU A 151 3.30 -8.93 -5.27
N CYS A 152 3.15 -10.14 -4.70
CA CYS A 152 4.27 -10.95 -4.24
C CYS A 152 5.26 -11.33 -5.34
N GLU A 153 4.78 -11.61 -6.56
CA GLU A 153 5.64 -11.96 -7.70
C GLU A 153 6.63 -10.84 -8.04
N LEU A 154 6.13 -9.61 -8.24
CA LEU A 154 6.95 -8.45 -8.53
C LEU A 154 8.01 -8.20 -7.45
N ARG A 155 7.62 -8.29 -6.17
CA ARG A 155 8.57 -8.13 -5.06
C ARG A 155 9.66 -9.19 -5.04
N ARG A 156 9.31 -10.45 -5.32
CA ARG A 156 10.29 -11.55 -5.35
C ARG A 156 11.27 -11.37 -6.50
N GLU A 157 10.80 -10.96 -7.66
CA GLU A 157 11.66 -10.67 -8.80
C GLU A 157 12.66 -9.56 -8.48
N GLN A 158 12.18 -8.39 -8.04
CA GLN A 158 13.05 -7.26 -7.71
C GLN A 158 14.09 -7.61 -6.64
N LEU A 159 13.67 -8.23 -5.53
CA LEU A 159 14.61 -8.60 -4.46
C LEU A 159 15.63 -9.66 -4.91
N THR A 160 15.25 -10.52 -5.85
CA THR A 160 16.20 -11.49 -6.43
C THR A 160 17.21 -10.78 -7.33
N GLU A 161 16.75 -9.86 -8.17
CA GLU A 161 17.64 -9.03 -9.01
C GLU A 161 18.62 -8.21 -8.16
N ASP A 162 18.13 -7.54 -7.11
CA ASP A 162 18.95 -6.76 -6.17
C ASP A 162 19.99 -7.65 -5.47
N PHE A 163 19.59 -8.84 -5.02
CA PHE A 163 20.49 -9.79 -4.37
C PHE A 163 21.60 -10.28 -5.29
N LEU A 164 21.29 -10.53 -6.57
CA LEU A 164 22.28 -10.97 -7.56
C LEU A 164 23.26 -9.86 -7.96
N GLN A 165 22.87 -8.58 -7.88
CA GLN A 165 23.74 -7.44 -8.17
C GLN A 165 24.72 -7.10 -7.03
N CYS A 166 24.38 -7.50 -5.80
CA CYS A 166 25.22 -7.30 -4.62
C CYS A 166 26.26 -8.43 -4.39
N GLN A 167 26.26 -9.48 -5.23
CA GLN A 167 27.29 -10.52 -5.25
C GLN A 167 28.41 -10.19 -6.23
#